data_AF-A0AA36HVG8-F1
#
_entry.id   AF-A0AA36HVG8-F1
#
_cell.length_a   1.000
_cell.length_b   1.000
_cell.length_c   1.000
_cell.angle_alpha   90.00
_cell.angle_beta   90.00
_cell.angle_gamma   90.00
#
_symmetry.space_group_name_H-M   'P 1'
#
loop_
_entity.id
_entity.type
_entity.pdbx_description
1 polymer ?
#
loop_
_entity_poly.entity_id
_entity_poly.type
_entity_poly.pdbx_seq_one_letter_code
_entity_poly.pdbx_strand_id
1 'polypeptide(L)'
;MPRRPLPKNVPMPRAETVPPPETEIKILPTSLPKELLRGVPLQVCLAGFGKHWAASDAASLRGTSSYSLSQVVTSLDAFLSHDWGTSRWAKMLAMMIIFNSRAAFITSMLASLVLAIWAYCDALPRRQTWTVWPPLVTFYMFLFFWQRIRLLFKPPRMVFLDKLCISQDNDELKAQGIAGLATFLLKSRKMTILWSPRYFLRLKRLQAKVVPPRC
;
A
#
# COMPACT_ATOMS: atom_id res chain seq x y z
N MET A 1 -59.60 44.77 25.97
CA MET A 1 -59.82 44.08 24.68
C MET A 1 -59.82 42.57 24.90
N PRO A 2 -60.85 41.82 24.50
CA PRO A 2 -60.93 40.37 24.71
C PRO A 2 -60.03 39.62 23.72
N ARG A 3 -59.26 38.63 24.19
CA ARG A 3 -58.44 37.76 23.33
C ARG A 3 -59.38 36.84 22.52
N ARG A 4 -59.28 36.92 21.20
CA ARG A 4 -59.97 36.03 20.25
C ARG A 4 -59.36 34.63 20.35
N PRO A 5 -60.13 33.54 20.51
CA PRO A 5 -59.58 32.18 20.54
C PRO A 5 -59.09 31.74 19.16
N LEU A 6 -57.96 31.04 19.11
CA LEU A 6 -57.39 30.45 17.90
C LEU A 6 -58.25 29.25 17.43
N PRO A 7 -58.48 29.10 16.10
CA PRO A 7 -59.21 27.96 15.57
C PRO A 7 -58.42 26.66 15.78
N LYS A 8 -59.06 25.68 16.42
CA LYS A 8 -58.58 24.30 16.51
C LYS A 8 -58.93 23.59 15.19
N ASN A 9 -57.96 22.85 14.67
CA ASN A 9 -58.00 21.96 13.50
C ASN A 9 -57.59 22.60 12.16
N VAL A 10 -56.27 22.69 11.96
CA VAL A 10 -55.68 22.61 10.61
C VAL A 10 -55.07 21.21 10.49
N PRO A 11 -55.55 20.34 9.56
CA PRO A 11 -54.91 19.06 9.29
C PRO A 11 -53.49 19.31 8.80
N MET A 12 -52.49 18.75 9.48
CA MET A 12 -51.10 18.79 9.00
C MET A 12 -51.01 18.03 7.68
N PRO A 13 -50.39 18.60 6.62
CA PRO A 13 -50.09 17.85 5.42
C PRO A 13 -49.22 16.65 5.81
N ARG A 14 -49.65 15.46 5.38
CA ARG A 14 -48.94 14.20 5.58
C ARG A 14 -47.54 14.39 5.02
N ALA A 15 -46.52 14.27 5.86
CA ALA A 15 -45.14 14.27 5.42
C ALA A 15 -44.99 13.18 4.34
N GLU A 16 -44.84 13.60 3.08
CA GLU A 16 -44.40 12.72 2.02
C GLU A 16 -43.06 12.16 2.46
N THR A 17 -43.04 10.85 2.73
CA THR A 17 -41.83 10.11 3.02
C THR A 17 -41.01 10.08 1.75
N VAL A 18 -40.11 11.06 1.60
CA VAL A 18 -39.04 11.00 0.61
C VAL A 18 -38.27 9.71 0.90
N PRO A 19 -38.25 8.73 -0.03
CA PRO A 19 -37.50 7.51 0.19
C PRO A 19 -36.03 7.88 0.44
N PRO A 20 -35.34 7.19 1.36
CA PRO A 20 -33.92 7.44 1.59
C PRO A 20 -33.19 7.34 0.25
N PRO A 21 -32.23 8.24 -0.06
CA PRO A 21 -31.48 8.14 -1.30
C PRO A 21 -30.83 6.76 -1.31
N GLU A 22 -31.32 5.89 -2.21
CA GLU A 22 -30.67 4.62 -2.49
C GLU A 22 -29.24 4.98 -2.88
N THR A 23 -28.30 4.73 -1.97
CA THR A 23 -26.88 4.79 -2.27
C THR A 23 -26.62 3.73 -3.31
N GLU A 24 -26.76 4.10 -4.58
CA GLU A 24 -26.40 3.31 -5.73
C GLU A 24 -24.93 2.92 -5.53
N ILE A 25 -24.70 1.67 -5.14
CA ILE A 25 -23.35 1.11 -5.00
C ILE A 25 -22.83 1.04 -6.43
N LYS A 26 -22.18 2.11 -6.89
CA LYS A 26 -21.58 2.18 -8.21
C LYS A 26 -20.51 1.11 -8.29
N ILE A 27 -20.85 -0.02 -8.89
CA ILE A 27 -19.95 -1.15 -9.08
C ILE A 27 -18.79 -0.63 -9.93
N LEU A 28 -17.59 -0.65 -9.36
CA LEU A 28 -16.40 -0.25 -10.09
C LEU A 28 -16.23 -1.18 -11.28
N PRO A 29 -16.03 -0.65 -12.50
CA PRO A 29 -15.88 -1.49 -13.67
C PRO A 29 -14.65 -2.40 -13.50
N THR A 30 -14.92 -3.71 -13.61
CA THR A 30 -13.91 -4.76 -13.41
C THR A 30 -13.08 -5.03 -14.67
N SER A 31 -13.41 -4.39 -15.78
CA SER A 31 -12.75 -4.53 -17.09
C SER A 31 -11.83 -3.36 -17.37
N LEU A 32 -10.55 -3.51 -17.03
CA LEU A 32 -9.48 -2.62 -17.48
C LEU A 32 -8.81 -3.22 -18.73
N PRO A 33 -8.58 -2.44 -19.80
CA PRO A 33 -7.74 -2.84 -20.92
C PRO A 33 -6.40 -3.40 -20.44
N LYS A 34 -5.94 -4.50 -21.07
CA LYS A 34 -4.70 -5.20 -20.65
C LYS A 34 -3.47 -4.28 -20.67
N GLU A 35 -3.46 -3.29 -21.56
CA GLU A 35 -2.36 -2.31 -21.70
C GLU A 35 -2.27 -1.33 -20.53
N LEU A 36 -3.39 -1.11 -19.84
CA LEU A 36 -3.45 -0.22 -18.67
C LEU A 36 -3.15 -0.96 -17.37
N LEU A 37 -3.16 -2.30 -17.37
CA LEU A 37 -2.75 -3.10 -16.22
C LEU A 37 -1.23 -3.03 -16.06
N ARG A 38 -0.76 -2.05 -15.30
CA ARG A 38 0.67 -1.79 -15.10
C ARG A 38 1.11 -2.05 -13.66
N GLY A 39 2.32 -2.58 -13.54
CA GLY A 39 2.99 -2.82 -12.26
C GLY A 39 4.36 -2.17 -12.25
N VAL A 40 4.86 -1.87 -11.06
CA VAL A 40 6.20 -1.35 -10.85
C VAL A 40 7.03 -2.37 -10.06
N PRO A 41 8.32 -2.57 -10.38
CA PRO A 41 9.18 -3.42 -9.56
C PRO A 41 9.30 -2.87 -8.14
N LEU A 42 9.20 -3.75 -7.13
CA LEU A 42 9.30 -3.39 -5.70
C LEU A 42 10.58 -2.59 -5.39
N GLN A 43 11.69 -2.92 -6.05
CA GLN A 43 12.95 -2.20 -5.90
C GLN A 43 12.86 -0.72 -6.30
N VAL A 44 12.04 -0.38 -7.30
CA VAL A 44 11.83 1.00 -7.74
C VAL A 44 11.02 1.74 -6.69
N CYS A 45 9.99 1.12 -6.10
CA CYS A 45 9.25 1.69 -4.98
C CYS A 45 10.15 2.03 -3.77
N LEU A 46 11.20 1.23 -3.53
CA LEU A 46 12.17 1.42 -2.45
C LEU A 46 13.41 2.23 -2.86
N ALA A 47 13.57 2.54 -4.15
CA ALA A 47 14.74 3.25 -4.66
C ALA A 47 14.81 4.69 -4.14
N GLY A 48 16.04 5.22 -4.06
CA GLY A 48 16.29 6.58 -3.59
C GLY A 48 15.70 6.86 -2.21
N PHE A 49 15.79 5.90 -1.29
CA PHE A 49 15.23 5.99 0.06
C PHE A 49 13.71 6.30 0.07
N GLY A 50 12.97 5.63 -0.82
CA GLY A 50 11.54 5.81 -0.94
C GLY A 50 11.15 7.18 -1.53
N LYS A 51 11.95 7.71 -2.46
CA LYS A 51 11.68 9.01 -3.11
C LYS A 51 10.27 9.11 -3.69
N HIS A 52 9.74 8.01 -4.23
CA HIS A 52 8.41 7.95 -4.86
C HIS A 52 7.25 8.04 -3.86
N TRP A 53 7.51 7.92 -2.57
CA TRP A 53 6.53 8.07 -1.49
C TRP A 53 6.42 9.51 -0.96
N ALA A 54 7.27 10.41 -1.45
CA ALA A 54 7.16 11.83 -1.13
C ALA A 54 5.91 12.40 -1.80
N ALA A 55 5.13 13.17 -1.02
CA ALA A 55 3.92 13.82 -1.51
C ALA A 55 4.21 14.83 -2.62
N SER A 56 5.39 15.45 -2.61
CA SER A 56 5.80 16.46 -3.59
C SER A 56 6.21 15.84 -4.92
N ASP A 57 5.69 16.39 -6.02
CA ASP A 57 6.04 16.01 -7.39
C ASP A 57 7.38 16.60 -7.86
N ALA A 58 8.41 16.58 -6.99
CA ALA A 58 9.75 16.96 -7.40
C ALA A 58 10.29 16.11 -8.57
N ALA A 59 9.66 14.95 -8.84
CA ALA A 59 9.94 14.10 -9.99
C ALA A 59 9.26 14.58 -11.30
N SER A 60 8.12 15.28 -11.26
CA SER A 60 7.46 15.80 -12.47
C SER A 60 8.24 16.99 -13.05
N LEU A 61 8.88 17.79 -12.19
CA LEU A 61 9.74 18.92 -12.58
C LEU A 61 10.96 18.53 -13.42
N ARG A 62 11.33 17.24 -13.48
CA ARG A 62 12.47 16.73 -14.26
C ARG A 62 12.08 16.06 -15.58
N GLY A 63 10.82 16.17 -16.02
CA GLY A 63 10.36 15.69 -17.34
C GLY A 63 10.29 14.16 -17.50
N THR A 64 10.76 13.36 -16.53
CA THR A 64 10.54 11.92 -16.52
C THR A 64 9.18 11.60 -15.89
N SER A 65 8.17 11.34 -16.72
CA SER A 65 6.87 10.88 -16.23
C SER A 65 7.06 9.63 -15.37
N SER A 66 6.61 9.69 -14.11
CA SER A 66 6.70 8.57 -13.16
C SER A 66 6.01 7.30 -13.68
N TYR A 67 5.09 7.47 -14.64
CA TYR A 67 4.39 6.40 -15.35
C TYR A 67 5.33 5.48 -16.16
N SER A 68 6.42 6.03 -16.70
CA SER A 68 7.43 5.28 -17.48
C SER A 68 8.16 4.20 -16.66
N LEU A 69 8.17 4.33 -15.33
CA LEU A 69 8.76 3.35 -14.41
C LEU A 69 7.88 2.11 -14.21
N SER A 70 6.61 2.20 -14.60
CA SER A 70 5.69 1.06 -14.60
C SER A 70 5.74 0.35 -15.95
N GLN A 71 5.50 -0.95 -15.93
CA GLN A 71 5.44 -1.81 -17.12
C GLN A 71 4.11 -2.56 -17.16
N VAL A 72 3.65 -2.91 -18.35
CA VAL A 72 2.45 -3.73 -18.52
C VAL A 72 2.68 -5.11 -17.92
N VAL A 73 1.73 -5.58 -17.12
CA VAL A 73 1.79 -6.87 -16.42
C VAL A 73 0.49 -7.63 -16.56
N THR A 74 0.55 -8.96 -16.52
CA THR A 74 -0.66 -9.81 -16.52
C THR A 74 -1.24 -10.01 -15.13
N SER A 75 -0.38 -9.92 -14.10
CA SER A 75 -0.73 -10.08 -12.69
C SER A 75 0.23 -9.30 -11.80
N LEU A 76 -0.20 -9.02 -10.59
CA LEU A 76 0.54 -8.27 -9.58
C LEU A 76 0.81 -9.13 -8.35
N ASP A 77 1.99 -9.00 -7.78
CA ASP A 77 2.37 -9.72 -6.57
C ASP A 77 1.77 -9.11 -5.31
N ALA A 78 1.57 -7.78 -5.30
CA ALA A 78 0.95 -7.07 -4.19
C ALA A 78 0.32 -5.75 -4.64
N PHE A 79 -0.86 -5.45 -4.11
CA PHE A 79 -1.48 -4.13 -4.16
C PHE A 79 -1.08 -3.33 -2.92
N LEU A 80 -0.44 -2.16 -3.08
CA LEU A 80 0.00 -1.34 -1.94
C LEU A 80 -1.04 -0.27 -1.59
N SER A 81 -1.85 -0.53 -0.57
CA SER A 81 -2.77 0.46 -0.01
C SER A 81 -2.08 1.29 1.06
N HIS A 82 -2.21 2.61 1.00
CA HIS A 82 -1.50 3.49 1.91
C HIS A 82 -2.16 4.87 2.03
N ASP A 83 -1.70 5.66 2.99
CA ASP A 83 -2.01 7.09 3.09
C ASP A 83 -0.81 7.95 2.69
N TRP A 84 -1.02 8.89 1.76
CA TRP A 84 -0.03 9.89 1.35
C TRP A 84 0.46 10.79 2.51
N GLY A 85 -0.39 11.03 3.51
CA GLY A 85 -0.06 11.88 4.67
C GLY A 85 0.88 11.25 5.71
N THR A 86 1.26 9.99 5.57
CA THR A 86 2.22 9.31 6.47
C THR A 86 3.66 9.45 5.97
N SER A 87 4.63 9.55 6.90
CA SER A 87 6.06 9.65 6.59
C SER A 87 6.52 8.59 5.59
N ARG A 88 7.28 9.02 4.57
CA ARG A 88 7.90 8.14 3.58
C ARG A 88 8.78 7.05 4.21
N TRP A 89 9.49 7.40 5.28
CA TRP A 89 10.40 6.48 5.97
C TRP A 89 9.64 5.34 6.65
N ALA A 90 8.51 5.66 7.28
CA ALA A 90 7.67 4.63 7.91
C ALA A 90 7.14 3.63 6.87
N LYS A 91 6.70 4.11 5.69
CA LYS A 91 6.24 3.24 4.59
C LYS A 91 7.37 2.38 4.05
N MET A 92 8.55 2.98 3.84
CA MET A 92 9.73 2.27 3.35
C MET A 92 10.18 1.17 4.34
N LEU A 93 10.29 1.49 5.63
CA LEU A 93 10.64 0.52 6.67
C LEU A 93 9.60 -0.59 6.77
N ALA A 94 8.31 -0.26 6.75
CA ALA A 94 7.24 -1.25 6.75
C ALA A 94 7.36 -2.22 5.56
N MET A 95 7.66 -1.71 4.36
CA MET A 95 7.88 -2.55 3.19
C MET A 95 9.13 -3.41 3.30
N MET A 96 10.25 -2.89 3.82
CA MET A 96 11.44 -3.69 4.08
C MET A 96 11.13 -4.84 5.05
N ILE A 97 10.41 -4.56 6.14
CA ILE A 97 9.96 -5.59 7.08
C ILE A 97 9.04 -6.60 6.38
N ILE A 98 8.01 -6.17 5.66
CA ILE A 98 7.03 -7.07 5.04
C ILE A 98 7.65 -7.96 3.95
N PHE A 99 8.55 -7.41 3.12
CA PHE A 99 9.05 -8.12 1.95
C PHE A 99 10.43 -8.79 2.14
N ASN A 100 11.26 -8.30 3.08
CA ASN A 100 12.65 -8.75 3.26
C ASN A 100 12.91 -9.50 4.58
N SER A 101 12.09 -9.32 5.62
CA SER A 101 12.33 -9.92 6.95
C SER A 101 12.52 -11.43 6.93
N ARG A 102 11.72 -12.18 6.16
CA ARG A 102 11.87 -13.63 6.02
C ARG A 102 13.26 -14.03 5.52
N ALA A 103 13.78 -13.33 4.51
CA ALA A 103 15.10 -13.62 3.97
C ALA A 103 16.20 -13.23 4.97
N ALA A 104 16.06 -12.07 5.61
CA ALA A 104 16.97 -11.61 6.66
C ALA A 104 17.04 -12.58 7.83
N PHE A 105 15.89 -13.06 8.30
CA PHE A 105 15.81 -14.02 9.40
C PHE A 105 16.45 -15.36 9.04
N ILE A 106 16.08 -15.97 7.89
CA ILE A 106 16.62 -17.26 7.47
C ILE A 106 18.15 -17.20 7.30
N THR A 107 18.66 -16.16 6.63
CA THR A 107 20.10 -16.04 6.37
C THR A 107 20.90 -15.73 7.62
N SER A 108 20.37 -14.90 8.52
CA SER A 108 20.96 -14.66 9.84
C SER A 108 20.98 -15.93 10.68
N MET A 109 19.88 -16.71 10.68
CA MET A 109 19.81 -17.99 11.40
C MET A 109 20.82 -19.01 10.86
N LEU A 110 20.97 -19.10 9.53
CA LEU A 110 21.98 -19.97 8.91
C LEU A 110 23.41 -19.53 9.26
N ALA A 111 23.70 -18.22 9.24
CA ALA A 111 24.99 -17.69 9.65
C ALA A 111 25.30 -18.04 11.11
N SER A 112 24.32 -17.90 12.01
CA SER A 112 24.44 -18.29 13.41
C SER A 112 24.70 -19.79 13.56
N LEU A 113 24.02 -20.64 12.80
CA LEU A 113 24.22 -22.09 12.84
C LEU A 113 25.62 -22.50 12.36
N VAL A 114 26.12 -21.89 11.28
CA VAL A 114 27.48 -22.13 10.79
C VAL A 114 28.52 -21.76 11.84
N LEU A 115 28.36 -20.58 12.48
CA LEU A 115 29.25 -20.16 13.57
C LEU A 115 29.16 -21.10 14.78
N ALA A 116 27.97 -21.58 15.13
CA ALA A 116 27.79 -22.54 16.22
C ALA A 116 28.49 -23.87 15.93
N ILE A 117 28.42 -24.37 14.69
CA ILE A 117 29.12 -25.59 14.26
C ILE A 117 30.64 -25.38 14.31
N TRP A 118 31.14 -24.27 13.78
CA TRP A 118 32.58 -23.96 13.85
C TRP A 118 33.10 -23.83 15.28
N ALA A 119 32.30 -23.24 16.18
CA ALA A 119 32.64 -23.17 17.60
C ALA A 119 32.61 -24.56 18.27
N TYR A 120 31.65 -25.42 17.89
CA TYR A 120 31.56 -26.80 18.39
C TYR A 120 32.75 -27.66 17.95
N CYS A 121 33.23 -27.51 16.71
CA CYS A 121 34.39 -28.21 16.18
C CYS A 121 35.73 -27.64 16.70
N ASP A 122 35.73 -26.74 17.69
CA ASP A 122 36.90 -26.02 18.21
C ASP A 122 37.74 -25.31 17.11
N ALA A 123 37.13 -25.03 15.95
CA ALA A 123 37.74 -24.26 14.86
C ALA A 123 37.77 -22.75 15.16
N LEU A 124 36.96 -22.31 16.14
CA LEU A 124 36.97 -20.96 16.67
C LEU A 124 37.42 -20.97 18.13
N PRO A 125 38.28 -20.01 18.56
CA PRO A 125 38.63 -19.86 19.97
C PRO A 125 37.38 -19.66 20.81
N ARG A 126 37.25 -20.41 21.90
CA ARG A 126 36.08 -20.36 22.78
C ARG A 126 35.89 -18.94 23.33
N ARG A 127 34.64 -18.46 23.31
CA ARG A 127 34.17 -17.25 24.02
C ARG A 127 34.58 -15.90 23.42
N GLN A 128 34.48 -15.75 22.10
CA GLN A 128 34.70 -14.45 21.44
C GLN A 128 33.39 -13.68 21.19
N THR A 129 33.29 -12.47 21.71
CA THR A 129 32.11 -11.59 21.60
C THR A 129 31.85 -11.10 20.18
N TRP A 130 32.86 -11.11 19.30
CA TRP A 130 32.69 -10.66 17.92
C TRP A 130 31.81 -11.61 17.08
N THR A 131 31.59 -12.85 17.53
CA THR A 131 30.75 -13.85 16.84
C THR A 131 29.28 -13.44 16.72
N VAL A 132 28.83 -12.44 17.49
CA VAL A 132 27.48 -11.87 17.40
C VAL A 132 27.32 -10.94 16.19
N TRP A 133 28.41 -10.32 15.72
CA TRP A 133 28.35 -9.35 14.62
C TRP A 133 28.01 -9.96 13.26
N PRO A 134 28.59 -11.09 12.81
CA PRO A 134 28.30 -11.62 11.48
C PRO A 134 26.81 -11.96 11.25
N PRO A 135 26.08 -12.65 12.16
CA PRO A 135 24.65 -12.86 11.98
C PRO A 135 23.83 -11.57 12.00
N LEU A 136 24.23 -10.58 12.80
CA LEU A 136 23.56 -9.28 12.89
C LEU A 136 23.76 -8.45 11.61
N VAL A 137 25.00 -8.37 11.13
CA VAL A 137 25.35 -7.70 9.86
C VAL A 137 24.63 -8.39 8.70
N THR A 138 24.60 -9.73 8.68
CA THR A 138 23.86 -10.50 7.68
C THR A 138 22.36 -10.15 7.72
N PHE A 139 21.76 -10.10 8.91
CA PHE A 139 20.36 -9.72 9.07
C PHE A 139 20.07 -8.34 8.44
N TYR A 140 20.82 -7.31 8.81
CA TYR A 140 20.59 -5.96 8.28
C TYR A 140 20.91 -5.85 6.78
N MET A 141 21.97 -6.52 6.32
CA MET A 141 22.33 -6.55 4.90
C MET A 141 21.18 -7.11 4.06
N PHE A 142 20.61 -8.24 4.45
CA PHE A 142 19.45 -8.80 3.76
C PHE A 142 18.18 -7.96 4.00
N LEU A 143 17.96 -7.40 5.19
CA LEU A 143 16.79 -6.57 5.45
C LEU A 143 16.74 -5.33 4.54
N PHE A 144 17.88 -4.67 4.31
CA PHE A 144 17.95 -3.45 3.51
C PHE A 144 18.14 -3.70 2.01
N PHE A 145 18.79 -4.80 1.61
CA PHE A 145 19.21 -5.02 0.22
C PHE A 145 18.63 -6.28 -0.44
N TRP A 146 17.80 -7.07 0.24
CA TRP A 146 17.24 -8.30 -0.33
C TRP A 146 16.50 -8.10 -1.65
N GLN A 147 15.78 -6.98 -1.83
CA GLN A 147 15.11 -6.68 -3.09
C GLN A 147 16.07 -6.58 -4.28
N ARG A 148 17.34 -6.18 -4.05
CA ARG A 148 18.39 -6.12 -5.09
C ARG A 148 19.08 -7.47 -5.23
N ILE A 149 19.47 -8.10 -4.12
CA ILE A 149 20.13 -9.42 -4.10
C ILE A 149 19.24 -10.46 -4.80
N ARG A 150 17.94 -10.42 -4.54
CA ARG A 150 16.97 -11.35 -5.14
C ARG A 150 16.95 -11.26 -6.67
N LEU A 151 17.28 -10.11 -7.28
CA LEU A 151 17.28 -9.96 -8.74
C LEU A 151 18.35 -10.78 -9.43
N LEU A 152 19.41 -11.15 -8.72
CA LEU A 152 20.45 -12.01 -9.25
C LEU A 152 19.93 -13.42 -9.55
N PHE A 153 18.82 -13.83 -8.92
CA PHE A 153 18.33 -15.20 -8.98
C PHE A 153 16.83 -15.33 -9.30
N LYS A 154 16.03 -14.27 -9.17
CA LYS A 154 14.58 -14.28 -9.38
C LYS A 154 14.07 -12.99 -10.01
N PRO A 155 13.06 -13.05 -10.90
CA PRO A 155 12.46 -11.87 -11.51
C PRO A 155 11.88 -10.93 -10.45
N PRO A 156 11.89 -9.60 -10.66
CA PRO A 156 11.45 -8.61 -9.69
C PRO A 156 10.02 -8.86 -9.22
N ARG A 157 9.73 -8.47 -7.98
CA ARG A 157 8.35 -8.49 -7.51
C ARG A 157 7.58 -7.31 -8.09
N MET A 158 6.50 -7.57 -8.81
CA MET A 158 5.69 -6.53 -9.43
C MET A 158 4.59 -6.10 -8.47
N VAL A 159 4.57 -4.82 -8.11
CA VAL A 159 3.58 -4.27 -7.16
C VAL A 159 2.81 -3.13 -7.81
N PHE A 160 1.59 -2.91 -7.35
CA PHE A 160 0.81 -1.74 -7.74
C PHE A 160 1.05 -0.60 -6.76
N LEU A 161 1.43 0.55 -7.30
CA LEU A 161 1.50 1.83 -6.60
C LEU A 161 0.82 2.87 -7.49
N ASP A 162 -0.33 3.38 -7.04
CA ASP A 162 -1.19 4.37 -7.72
C ASP A 162 -0.38 5.46 -8.46
N LYS A 163 0.53 6.16 -7.78
CA LYS A 163 1.32 7.26 -8.36
C LYS A 163 2.22 6.85 -9.53
N LEU A 164 2.66 5.60 -9.58
CA LEU A 164 3.57 5.09 -10.63
C LEU A 164 2.82 4.30 -11.70
N CYS A 165 1.75 3.60 -11.33
CA CYS A 165 1.00 2.72 -12.21
C CYS A 165 -0.14 3.42 -12.96
N ILE A 166 -0.60 4.58 -12.48
CA ILE A 166 -1.60 5.43 -13.14
C ILE A 166 -0.91 6.69 -13.65
N SER A 167 -1.14 7.04 -14.91
CA SER A 167 -0.59 8.26 -15.51
C SER A 167 -1.10 9.48 -14.74
N GLN A 168 -0.19 10.31 -14.23
CA GLN A 168 -0.56 11.54 -13.53
C GLN A 168 -0.69 12.73 -14.48
N ASP A 169 -0.05 12.66 -15.65
CA ASP A 169 0.09 13.76 -16.60
C ASP A 169 -1.03 13.78 -17.67
N ASN A 170 -1.65 12.63 -17.94
CA ASN A 170 -2.74 12.51 -18.92
C ASN A 170 -4.05 12.18 -18.19
N ASP A 171 -4.99 13.13 -18.19
CA ASP A 171 -6.26 13.04 -17.47
C ASP A 171 -7.17 11.92 -17.99
N GLU A 172 -7.15 11.62 -19.29
CA GLU A 172 -7.95 10.53 -19.87
C GLU A 172 -7.44 9.17 -19.37
N LEU A 173 -6.13 8.94 -19.45
CA LEU A 173 -5.50 7.72 -18.96
C LEU A 173 -5.62 7.58 -17.44
N LYS A 174 -5.59 8.71 -16.72
CA LYS A 174 -5.82 8.76 -15.27
C LYS A 174 -7.24 8.33 -14.93
N ALA A 175 -8.24 8.87 -15.63
CA ALA A 175 -9.64 8.51 -15.44
C ALA A 175 -9.88 7.02 -15.71
N GLN A 176 -9.32 6.49 -16.81
CA GLN A 176 -9.40 5.06 -17.13
C GLN A 176 -8.72 4.18 -16.07
N GLY A 177 -7.54 4.58 -15.59
CA GLY A 177 -6.82 3.87 -14.54
C GLY A 177 -7.56 3.86 -13.19
N ILE A 178 -8.20 4.98 -12.81
CA ILE A 178 -9.02 5.07 -11.59
C ILE A 178 -10.29 4.23 -11.74
N ALA A 179 -10.95 4.26 -12.90
CA ALA A 179 -12.12 3.44 -13.16
C ALA A 179 -11.82 1.95 -13.02
N GLY A 180 -10.66 1.49 -13.50
CA GLY A 180 -10.23 0.09 -13.42
C GLY A 180 -9.51 -0.32 -12.13
N LEU A 181 -9.60 0.45 -11.04
CA LEU A 181 -8.93 0.13 -9.77
C LEU A 181 -9.36 -1.24 -9.20
N ALA A 182 -10.61 -1.64 -9.43
CA ALA A 182 -11.10 -2.98 -9.08
C ALA A 182 -10.34 -4.08 -9.83
N THR A 183 -9.97 -3.87 -11.09
CA THR A 183 -9.16 -4.83 -11.86
C THR A 183 -7.76 -4.99 -11.26
N PHE A 184 -7.11 -3.90 -10.85
CA PHE A 184 -5.81 -3.98 -10.17
C PHE A 184 -5.86 -4.80 -8.89
N LEU A 185 -6.94 -4.66 -8.12
CA LEU A 185 -7.17 -5.45 -6.90
C LEU A 185 -7.38 -6.94 -7.24
N LEU A 186 -8.25 -7.26 -8.18
CA LEU A 186 -8.52 -8.66 -8.57
C LEU A 186 -7.32 -9.35 -9.21
N LYS A 187 -6.46 -8.61 -9.91
CA LYS A 187 -5.23 -9.14 -10.53
C LYS A 187 -4.04 -9.16 -9.56
N SER A 188 -4.22 -8.71 -8.32
CA SER A 188 -3.19 -8.75 -7.28
C SER A 188 -3.32 -10.00 -6.42
N ARG A 189 -2.21 -10.73 -6.23
CA ARG A 189 -2.18 -11.94 -5.38
C ARG A 189 -2.45 -11.66 -3.90
N LYS A 190 -2.16 -10.44 -3.44
CA LYS A 190 -2.42 -10.00 -2.07
C LYS A 190 -2.56 -8.48 -2.00
N MET A 191 -3.26 -8.00 -0.98
CA MET A 191 -3.35 -6.58 -0.64
C MET A 191 -2.48 -6.32 0.59
N THR A 192 -1.54 -5.37 0.47
CA THR A 192 -0.67 -4.94 1.58
C THR A 192 -1.11 -3.55 2.01
N ILE A 193 -1.63 -3.44 3.23
CA ILE A 193 -2.11 -2.18 3.79
C ILE A 193 -1.03 -1.61 4.70
N LEU A 194 -0.48 -0.45 4.33
CA LEU A 194 0.45 0.31 5.16
C LEU A 194 -0.36 1.13 6.18
N TRP A 195 -0.58 0.51 7.33
CA TRP A 195 -1.42 1.06 8.39
C TRP A 195 -0.88 2.39 8.92
N SER A 196 -1.79 3.34 9.13
CA SER A 196 -1.53 4.60 9.84
C SER A 196 -2.80 5.06 10.56
N PRO A 197 -2.68 5.87 11.64
CA PRO A 197 -3.84 6.41 12.33
C PRO A 197 -4.77 7.21 11.40
N ARG A 198 -4.19 7.99 10.48
CA ARG A 198 -4.94 8.78 9.47
C ARG A 198 -5.70 7.89 8.50
N TYR A 199 -5.10 6.79 8.05
CA TYR A 199 -5.76 5.82 7.18
C TYR A 199 -6.98 5.21 7.87
N PHE A 200 -6.84 4.82 9.15
CA PHE A 200 -7.94 4.21 9.91
C PHE A 200 -9.07 5.19 10.20
N LEU A 201 -8.77 6.46 10.52
CA LEU A 201 -9.79 7.49 10.70
C LEU A 201 -10.61 7.73 9.44
N ARG A 202 -9.99 7.69 8.25
CA ARG A 202 -10.72 7.79 6.98
C ARG A 202 -11.63 6.58 6.76
N LEU A 203 -11.12 5.37 6.99
CA LEU A 203 -11.91 4.16 6.86
C LEU A 203 -13.14 4.18 7.80
N LYS A 204 -12.94 4.57 9.07
CA LYS A 204 -14.03 4.72 10.04
C LYS A 204 -15.08 5.74 9.61
N ARG A 205 -14.65 6.90 9.09
CA ARG A 205 -15.58 7.92 8.56
C ARG A 205 -16.37 7.41 7.36
N LEU A 206 -15.76 6.59 6.50
CA LEU A 206 -16.48 5.96 5.39
C LEU A 206 -17.54 4.98 5.91
N GLN A 207 -17.20 4.13 6.88
CA GLN A 207 -18.19 3.22 7.48
C GLN A 207 -19.34 3.97 8.16
N ALA A 208 -19.05 5.05 8.88
CA ALA A 208 -20.07 5.88 9.53
C ALA A 208 -21.00 6.62 8.53
N LYS A 209 -20.54 6.86 7.29
CA LYS A 209 -21.38 7.43 6.22
C LYS A 209 -22.22 6.38 5.49
N VAL A 210 -21.74 5.14 5.44
CA VAL A 210 -22.41 4.03 4.73
C VAL A 210 -23.43 3.32 5.61
N VAL A 211 -23.22 3.31 6.93
CA VAL A 211 -24.17 2.73 7.89
C VAL A 211 -25.04 3.86 8.44
N PRO A 212 -26.35 3.93 8.12
CA PRO A 212 -27.24 4.89 8.75
C PRO A 212 -27.25 4.66 10.27
N PRO A 213 -27.38 5.72 11.09
CA PRO A 213 -27.49 5.56 12.54
C PRO A 213 -28.64 4.59 12.83
N ARG A 214 -28.35 3.52 13.57
CA ARG A 214 -29.40 2.67 14.12
C ARG A 214 -30.14 3.52 15.16
N CYS A 215 -31.38 3.88 14.88
CA CYS A 215 -32.33 4.36 15.88
C CYS A 215 -32.65 3.23 16.86
#